data_AF-A0A7J3C5W9-F1
#
_entry.id   AF-A0A7J3C5W9-F1
#
_cell.length_a   1.000
_cell.length_b   1.000
_cell.length_c   1.000
_cell.angle_alpha   90.00
_cell.angle_beta   90.00
_cell.angle_gamma   90.00
#
_symmetry.space_group_name_H-M   'P 1'
#
loop_
_entity.id
_entity.type
_entity.pdbx_description
1 polymer ?
#
loop_
_entity_poly.entity_id
_entity_poly.type
_entity_poly.pdbx_seq_one_letter_code
_entity_poly.pdbx_strand_id
1 'polypeptide(L)'
;MITVLRIGHRPERDKRITTHVALVSRAFGADRIIVDREDQKLARTLAKVTEKFGGNFSIEFGNYLSEIKRFKGKKVHLTMYGIPLEKKIKEIREIDDIMVIVGSEKVPREVYELADYNIAVKNQPHSEVSALSLFLYRLGRQKEFYGQLKIIPTERGKKVLRIPGTDECLALLDKYGADDRLKRHSIMCSKVALKMAENCIADRKLIEAGALLHDIGKTVTTGISHGAEGYRILRGEGFDEIIARFCSTHVGAGLLRKTARRFNLPELDYIPRTLEEKIVCDSDTLLKGDTVVELNETIEDYRKKELQSEIPRLERLHSYLMKRCNFRMRDLLELNNG
;
A
#
# COMPACT_ATOMS: atom_id res chain seq x y z
N MET A 1 -16.15 -10.55 -3.42
CA MET A 1 -16.16 -9.20 -4.02
C MET A 1 -17.29 -8.33 -3.45
N ILE A 2 -17.10 -7.02 -3.32
CA ILE A 2 -18.12 -6.05 -2.92
C ILE A 2 -18.34 -5.05 -4.06
N THR A 3 -19.55 -5.05 -4.61
CA THR A 3 -20.02 -4.05 -5.57
C THR A 3 -21.02 -3.12 -4.89
N VAL A 4 -20.88 -1.82 -5.01
CA VAL A 4 -21.91 -0.86 -4.56
C VAL A 4 -22.73 -0.42 -5.76
N LEU A 5 -24.05 -0.48 -5.68
CA LEU A 5 -24.96 0.04 -6.70
C LEU A 5 -25.65 1.30 -6.18
N ARG A 6 -25.38 2.43 -6.84
CA ARG A 6 -25.97 3.73 -6.53
C ARG A 6 -27.11 4.02 -7.49
N ILE A 7 -28.32 4.10 -6.95
CA ILE A 7 -29.56 4.36 -7.72
C ILE A 7 -30.07 5.78 -7.44
N GLY A 8 -30.62 6.40 -8.48
CA GLY A 8 -31.26 7.71 -8.46
C GLY A 8 -30.25 8.87 -8.55
N HIS A 9 -29.05 8.65 -9.10
CA HIS A 9 -28.09 9.74 -9.26
C HIS A 9 -28.62 10.76 -10.25
N ARG A 10 -28.74 12.03 -9.83
CA ARG A 10 -29.05 13.15 -10.73
C ARG A 10 -27.80 13.99 -10.88
N PRO A 11 -27.09 13.93 -12.03
CA PRO A 11 -25.84 14.64 -12.23
C PRO A 11 -25.90 16.13 -11.87
N GLU A 12 -27.01 16.82 -12.11
CA GLU A 12 -27.11 18.25 -11.80
C GLU A 12 -27.29 18.59 -10.32
N ARG A 13 -27.79 17.66 -9.51
CA ARG A 13 -28.16 17.91 -8.10
C ARG A 13 -27.25 17.17 -7.11
N ASP A 14 -26.92 15.92 -7.40
CA ASP A 14 -26.37 14.99 -6.40
C ASP A 14 -24.84 14.86 -6.48
N LYS A 15 -24.16 15.81 -7.14
CA LYS A 15 -22.70 15.80 -7.41
C LYS A 15 -21.88 15.45 -6.16
N ARG A 16 -22.18 16.07 -5.02
CA ARG A 16 -21.40 15.86 -3.77
C ARG A 16 -21.75 14.55 -3.08
N ILE A 17 -23.03 14.20 -2.99
CA ILE A 17 -23.47 13.00 -2.25
C ILE A 17 -23.04 11.73 -2.98
N THR A 18 -23.24 11.62 -4.29
CA THR A 18 -22.79 10.45 -5.05
C THR A 18 -21.25 10.33 -5.02
N THR A 19 -20.52 11.44 -5.05
CA THR A 19 -19.07 11.43 -4.82
C THR A 19 -18.72 10.88 -3.44
N HIS A 20 -19.41 11.29 -2.38
CA HIS A 20 -19.19 10.75 -1.04
C HIS A 20 -19.53 9.26 -0.94
N VAL A 21 -20.64 8.82 -1.54
CA VAL A 21 -21.00 7.39 -1.61
C VAL A 21 -19.85 6.62 -2.24
N ALA A 22 -19.35 7.05 -3.40
CA ALA A 22 -18.26 6.37 -4.10
C ALA A 22 -16.94 6.37 -3.31
N LEU A 23 -16.56 7.49 -2.69
CA LEU A 23 -15.36 7.58 -1.88
C LEU A 23 -15.46 6.74 -0.60
N VAL A 24 -16.64 6.66 0.02
CA VAL A 24 -16.92 5.76 1.14
C VAL A 24 -16.87 4.30 0.70
N SER A 25 -17.46 3.96 -0.45
CA SER A 25 -17.35 2.61 -1.03
C SER A 25 -15.88 2.21 -1.13
N ARG A 26 -15.05 3.06 -1.76
CA ARG A 26 -13.62 2.84 -1.88
C ARG A 26 -12.99 2.67 -0.49
N ALA A 27 -13.08 3.68 0.37
CA ALA A 27 -12.37 3.72 1.65
C ALA A 27 -12.74 2.55 2.59
N PHE A 28 -13.97 2.04 2.50
CA PHE A 28 -14.46 0.94 3.35
C PHE A 28 -14.40 -0.43 2.65
N GLY A 29 -13.60 -0.56 1.59
CA GLY A 29 -13.16 -1.86 1.06
C GLY A 29 -13.97 -2.40 -0.12
N ALA A 30 -14.88 -1.62 -0.72
CA ALA A 30 -15.55 -2.05 -1.95
C ALA A 30 -14.54 -2.21 -3.10
N ASP A 31 -14.87 -3.08 -4.07
CA ASP A 31 -14.07 -3.28 -5.29
C ASP A 31 -14.47 -2.31 -6.39
N ARG A 32 -15.77 -1.99 -6.46
CA ARG A 32 -16.31 -1.08 -7.47
C ARG A 32 -17.61 -0.44 -7.04
N ILE A 33 -17.96 0.63 -7.72
CA ILE A 33 -19.29 1.23 -7.68
C ILE A 33 -19.91 1.29 -9.08
N ILE A 34 -21.18 0.96 -9.18
CA ILE A 34 -22.00 1.17 -10.37
C ILE A 34 -22.98 2.30 -10.07
N VAL A 35 -23.06 3.28 -10.96
CA VAL A 35 -24.00 4.40 -10.86
C VAL A 35 -25.00 4.34 -12.00
N ASP A 36 -26.27 4.55 -11.70
CA ASP A 36 -27.36 4.34 -12.66
C ASP A 36 -27.44 5.37 -13.80
N ARG A 37 -26.73 6.50 -13.66
CA ARG A 37 -26.58 7.52 -14.68
C ARG A 37 -25.13 7.93 -14.85
N GLU A 38 -24.74 8.19 -16.08
CA GLU A 38 -23.38 8.60 -16.43
C GLU A 38 -23.00 9.96 -15.82
N ASP A 39 -21.79 10.03 -15.27
CA ASP A 39 -21.19 11.25 -14.74
C ASP A 39 -19.66 11.23 -14.88
N GLN A 40 -19.18 11.84 -15.97
CA GLN A 40 -17.76 11.91 -16.29
C GLN A 40 -16.93 12.73 -15.30
N LYS A 41 -17.57 13.62 -14.51
CA LYS A 41 -16.86 14.40 -13.49
C LYS A 41 -16.62 13.55 -12.25
N LEU A 42 -17.61 12.74 -11.85
CA LEU A 42 -17.47 11.74 -10.80
C LEU A 42 -16.36 10.74 -11.16
N ALA A 43 -16.39 10.18 -12.37
CA ALA A 43 -15.39 9.22 -12.82
C ALA A 43 -13.96 9.77 -12.74
N ARG A 44 -13.74 10.99 -13.26
CA ARG A 44 -12.44 11.69 -13.17
C ARG A 44 -12.00 11.97 -11.73
N THR A 45 -12.93 12.27 -10.83
CA THR A 45 -12.63 12.51 -9.42
C THR A 45 -12.13 11.23 -8.74
N LEU A 46 -12.82 10.11 -8.97
CA LEU A 46 -12.43 8.82 -8.41
C LEU A 46 -11.10 8.32 -8.98
N ALA A 47 -10.89 8.45 -10.29
CA ALA A 47 -9.62 8.10 -10.92
C ALA A 47 -8.44 8.82 -10.26
N LYS A 48 -8.53 10.16 -10.09
CA LYS A 48 -7.48 10.96 -9.43
C LYS A 48 -7.21 10.55 -7.98
N VAL A 49 -8.26 10.19 -7.23
CA VAL A 49 -8.10 9.75 -5.83
C VAL A 49 -7.43 8.38 -5.78
N THR A 50 -7.88 7.44 -6.61
CA THR A 50 -7.31 6.09 -6.71
C THR A 50 -5.86 6.12 -7.20
N GLU A 51 -5.53 6.96 -8.19
CA GLU A 51 -4.16 7.15 -8.67
C GLU A 51 -3.23 7.65 -7.56
N LYS A 52 -3.64 8.71 -6.84
CA LYS A 52 -2.79 9.35 -5.81
C LYS A 52 -2.68 8.53 -4.53
N PHE A 53 -3.80 8.00 -4.05
CA PHE A 53 -3.89 7.30 -2.76
C PHE A 53 -3.91 5.78 -2.91
N GLY A 54 -3.80 5.24 -4.12
CA GLY A 54 -3.69 3.81 -4.39
C GLY A 54 -5.00 3.03 -4.33
N GLY A 55 -4.87 1.71 -4.35
CA GLY A 55 -5.99 0.74 -4.34
C GLY A 55 -6.58 0.46 -5.72
N ASN A 56 -7.31 -0.65 -5.81
CA ASN A 56 -8.01 -1.05 -7.03
C ASN A 56 -9.51 -0.82 -6.83
N PHE A 57 -10.00 0.33 -7.27
CA PHE A 57 -11.41 0.71 -7.18
C PHE A 57 -11.89 1.30 -8.49
N SER A 58 -12.89 0.67 -9.10
CA SER A 58 -13.46 1.12 -10.38
C SER A 58 -14.85 1.73 -10.22
N ILE A 59 -15.21 2.55 -11.21
CA ILE A 59 -16.55 3.07 -11.38
C ILE A 59 -17.08 2.63 -12.75
N GLU A 60 -18.32 2.17 -12.75
CA GLU A 60 -19.07 1.80 -13.94
C GLU A 60 -20.41 2.55 -13.97
N PHE A 61 -21.01 2.66 -15.14
CA PHE A 61 -22.33 3.26 -15.33
C PHE A 61 -23.24 2.26 -16.03
N GLY A 62 -24.48 2.10 -15.56
CA GLY A 62 -25.38 1.11 -16.14
C GLY A 62 -26.78 1.11 -15.57
N ASN A 63 -27.74 0.56 -16.32
CA ASN A 63 -29.13 0.48 -15.90
C ASN A 63 -29.29 -0.39 -14.64
N TYR A 64 -29.73 0.22 -13.53
CA TYR A 64 -29.79 -0.45 -12.23
C TYR A 64 -30.57 -1.77 -12.22
N LEU A 65 -31.68 -1.89 -12.96
CA LEU A 65 -32.46 -3.15 -13.00
C LEU A 65 -31.65 -4.26 -13.67
N SER A 66 -31.01 -3.96 -14.80
CA SER A 66 -30.15 -4.92 -15.49
C SER A 66 -28.95 -5.33 -14.63
N GLU A 67 -28.35 -4.38 -13.89
CA GLU A 67 -27.26 -4.66 -12.94
C GLU A 67 -27.69 -5.64 -11.83
N ILE A 68 -28.83 -5.37 -11.19
CA ILE A 68 -29.35 -6.21 -10.11
C ILE A 68 -29.66 -7.62 -10.62
N LYS A 69 -30.34 -7.72 -11.77
CA LYS A 69 -30.75 -9.02 -12.34
C LYS A 69 -29.55 -9.89 -12.75
N ARG A 70 -28.49 -9.29 -13.30
CA ARG A 70 -27.32 -10.05 -13.76
C ARG A 70 -26.32 -10.38 -12.66
N PHE A 71 -26.42 -9.73 -11.49
CA PHE A 71 -25.50 -9.98 -10.39
C PHE A 71 -25.74 -11.36 -9.77
N LYS A 72 -24.73 -12.23 -9.85
CA LYS A 72 -24.79 -13.64 -9.40
C LYS A 72 -24.66 -13.80 -7.88
N GLY A 73 -24.05 -12.84 -7.19
CA GLY A 73 -23.92 -12.85 -5.73
C GLY A 73 -25.19 -12.37 -5.02
N LYS A 74 -25.08 -12.11 -3.71
CA LYS A 74 -26.21 -11.67 -2.88
C LYS A 74 -26.41 -10.16 -2.92
N LYS A 75 -27.66 -9.74 -3.03
CA LYS A 75 -28.08 -8.34 -3.14
C LYS A 75 -28.57 -7.85 -1.78
N VAL A 76 -27.87 -6.87 -1.22
CA VAL A 76 -28.20 -6.24 0.06
C VAL A 76 -28.67 -4.82 -0.22
N HIS A 77 -29.97 -4.59 -0.13
CA HIS A 77 -30.56 -3.26 -0.23
C HIS A 77 -30.57 -2.58 1.14
N LEU A 78 -29.88 -1.44 1.24
CA LEU A 78 -29.89 -0.62 2.45
C LEU A 78 -31.08 0.32 2.44
N THR A 79 -31.99 0.10 3.38
CA THR A 79 -33.24 0.85 3.51
C THR A 79 -33.68 0.91 4.97
N MET A 80 -34.18 2.06 5.42
CA MET A 80 -34.68 2.23 6.80
C MET A 80 -35.88 1.31 7.13
N TYR A 81 -36.55 0.75 6.12
CA TYR A 81 -37.66 -0.19 6.30
C TYR A 81 -37.21 -1.65 6.48
N GLY A 82 -35.91 -1.93 6.33
CA GLY A 82 -35.35 -3.27 6.36
C GLY A 82 -35.20 -3.87 7.77
N ILE A 83 -34.73 -5.12 7.81
CA ILE A 83 -34.38 -5.82 9.04
C ILE A 83 -33.15 -5.12 9.68
N PRO A 84 -33.13 -4.88 11.00
CA PRO A 84 -31.99 -4.28 11.66
C PRO A 84 -30.67 -5.00 11.36
N LEU A 85 -29.64 -4.25 10.94
CA LEU A 85 -28.31 -4.75 10.56
C LEU A 85 -27.76 -5.81 11.52
N GLU A 86 -27.84 -5.56 12.83
CA GLU A 86 -27.27 -6.42 13.87
C GLU A 86 -27.86 -7.85 13.86
N LYS A 87 -29.09 -8.03 13.35
CA LYS A 87 -29.74 -9.34 13.25
C LYS A 87 -29.21 -10.19 12.10
N LYS A 88 -28.62 -9.57 11.07
CA LYS A 88 -28.25 -10.23 9.81
C LYS A 88 -26.77 -10.11 9.44
N ILE A 89 -26.02 -9.21 10.07
CA ILE A 89 -24.62 -8.96 9.71
C ILE A 89 -23.71 -10.19 9.84
N LYS A 90 -23.94 -11.06 10.83
CA LYS A 90 -23.17 -12.31 10.98
C LYS A 90 -23.33 -13.23 9.78
N GLU A 91 -24.57 -13.41 9.31
CA GLU A 91 -24.89 -14.19 8.12
C GLU A 91 -24.29 -13.55 6.86
N ILE A 92 -24.40 -12.22 6.73
CA ILE A 92 -23.94 -11.50 5.54
C ILE A 92 -22.40 -11.50 5.41
N ARG A 93 -21.66 -11.54 6.52
CA ARG A 93 -20.19 -11.58 6.53
C ARG A 93 -19.61 -12.82 5.83
N GLU A 94 -20.33 -13.93 5.88
CA GLU A 94 -19.93 -15.20 5.27
C GLU A 94 -20.15 -15.24 3.75
N ILE A 95 -20.78 -14.22 3.16
CA ILE A 95 -21.10 -14.20 1.73
C ILE A 95 -19.95 -13.60 0.92
N ASP A 96 -19.31 -14.37 0.05
CA ASP A 96 -18.17 -13.89 -0.74
C ASP A 96 -18.49 -12.70 -1.64
N ASP A 97 -19.52 -12.82 -2.48
CA ASP A 97 -19.91 -11.82 -3.47
C ASP A 97 -21.20 -11.10 -3.09
N ILE A 98 -21.10 -9.79 -2.83
CA ILE A 98 -22.24 -8.96 -2.46
C ILE A 98 -22.38 -7.73 -3.35
N MET A 99 -23.62 -7.37 -3.63
CA MET A 99 -24.01 -6.08 -4.19
C MET A 99 -24.76 -5.28 -3.12
N VAL A 100 -24.21 -4.15 -2.71
CA VAL A 100 -24.85 -3.25 -1.74
C VAL A 100 -25.56 -2.13 -2.49
N ILE A 101 -26.89 -2.09 -2.38
CA ILE A 101 -27.74 -1.15 -3.12
C ILE A 101 -28.12 0.03 -2.22
N VAL A 102 -27.88 1.27 -2.69
CA VAL A 102 -28.19 2.52 -1.99
C VAL A 102 -28.93 3.52 -2.89
N GLY A 103 -30.08 4.01 -2.45
CA GLY A 103 -30.94 4.96 -3.18
C GLY A 103 -30.78 6.42 -2.73
N SER A 104 -30.97 7.38 -3.64
CA SER A 104 -30.95 8.83 -3.35
C SER A 104 -32.35 9.37 -3.02
N GLU A 105 -33.34 8.86 -3.75
CA GLU A 105 -34.75 9.24 -3.67
C GLU A 105 -35.58 8.02 -3.20
N LYS A 106 -36.88 8.05 -3.52
CA LYS A 106 -37.76 6.90 -3.32
C LYS A 106 -37.30 5.74 -4.20
N VAL A 107 -36.77 4.72 -3.54
CA VAL A 107 -36.34 3.48 -4.20
C VAL A 107 -37.58 2.75 -4.77
N PRO A 108 -37.56 2.31 -6.04
CA PRO A 108 -38.65 1.54 -6.64
C PRO A 108 -38.93 0.22 -5.92
N ARG A 109 -40.18 -0.24 -5.93
CA ARG A 109 -40.64 -1.45 -5.21
C ARG A 109 -39.91 -2.70 -5.70
N GLU A 110 -39.60 -2.77 -6.98
CA GLU A 110 -38.91 -3.89 -7.62
C GLU A 110 -37.53 -4.14 -7.00
N VAL A 111 -36.86 -3.10 -6.49
CA VAL A 111 -35.56 -3.25 -5.80
C VAL A 111 -35.73 -3.99 -4.48
N TYR A 112 -36.83 -3.76 -3.76
CA TYR A 112 -37.13 -4.50 -2.52
C TYR A 112 -37.38 -5.99 -2.81
N GLU A 113 -38.04 -6.29 -3.91
CA GLU A 113 -38.41 -7.65 -4.33
C GLU A 113 -37.21 -8.42 -4.91
N LEU A 114 -36.29 -7.73 -5.60
CA LEU A 114 -35.09 -8.34 -6.19
C LEU A 114 -33.92 -8.49 -5.20
N ALA A 115 -33.93 -7.77 -4.07
CA ALA A 115 -32.88 -7.87 -3.07
C ALA A 115 -33.04 -9.15 -2.23
N ASP A 116 -31.94 -9.89 -2.03
CA ASP A 116 -31.90 -11.03 -1.10
C ASP A 116 -32.07 -10.56 0.35
N TYR A 117 -31.59 -9.35 0.67
CA TYR A 117 -31.71 -8.74 1.98
C TYR A 117 -32.13 -7.29 1.87
N ASN A 118 -33.18 -6.91 2.60
CA ASN A 118 -33.51 -5.51 2.88
C ASN A 118 -33.06 -5.20 4.31
N ILE A 119 -32.02 -4.37 4.47
CA ILE A 119 -31.33 -4.14 5.74
C ILE A 119 -31.41 -2.68 6.16
N ALA A 120 -31.77 -2.46 7.43
CA ALA A 120 -31.81 -1.15 8.05
C ALA A 120 -30.58 -0.91 8.92
N VAL A 121 -29.82 0.14 8.59
CA VAL A 121 -28.75 0.69 9.43
C VAL A 121 -29.37 1.67 10.41
N LYS A 122 -30.20 1.13 11.31
CA LYS A 122 -31.28 1.82 12.06
C LYS A 122 -32.53 2.07 11.20
N ASN A 123 -33.68 1.97 11.85
CA ASN A 123 -35.00 2.21 11.26
C ASN A 123 -35.43 3.66 11.47
N GLN A 124 -34.58 4.60 11.07
CA GLN A 124 -34.83 6.05 11.10
C GLN A 124 -34.36 6.67 9.78
N PRO A 125 -34.99 7.75 9.29
CA PRO A 125 -34.53 8.43 8.09
C PRO A 125 -33.21 9.16 8.37
N HIS A 126 -32.20 8.88 7.54
CA HIS A 126 -30.89 9.56 7.59
C HIS A 126 -30.24 9.56 6.19
N SER A 127 -28.91 9.40 6.09
CA SER A 127 -28.19 9.37 4.81
C SER A 127 -27.77 7.96 4.39
N GLU A 128 -27.80 7.73 3.09
CA GLU A 128 -27.20 6.61 2.36
C GLU A 128 -25.69 6.51 2.58
N VAL A 129 -24.98 7.63 2.76
CA VAL A 129 -23.53 7.66 3.01
C VAL A 129 -23.25 7.04 4.38
N SER A 130 -24.02 7.43 5.39
CA SER A 130 -23.93 6.89 6.75
C SER A 130 -24.36 5.42 6.82
N ALA A 131 -25.41 5.05 6.10
CA ALA A 131 -25.86 3.66 6.01
C ALA A 131 -24.75 2.78 5.43
N LEU A 132 -24.18 3.20 4.29
CA LEU A 132 -23.15 2.46 3.59
C LEU A 132 -21.87 2.35 4.42
N SER A 133 -21.40 3.45 5.03
CA SER A 133 -20.16 3.44 5.82
C SER A 133 -20.25 2.49 7.01
N LEU A 134 -21.35 2.55 7.78
CA LEU A 134 -21.57 1.67 8.91
C LEU A 134 -21.76 0.22 8.48
N PHE A 135 -22.50 -0.02 7.38
CA PHE A 135 -22.67 -1.37 6.84
C PHE A 135 -21.32 -1.99 6.44
N LEU A 136 -20.54 -1.30 5.60
CA LEU A 136 -19.23 -1.80 5.13
C LEU A 136 -18.23 -1.94 6.28
N TYR A 137 -18.22 -1.01 7.23
CA TYR A 137 -17.41 -1.13 8.45
C TYR A 137 -17.77 -2.39 9.23
N ARG A 138 -19.06 -2.65 9.43
CA ARG A 138 -19.52 -3.86 10.11
C ARG A 138 -19.31 -5.12 9.28
N LEU A 139 -19.23 -5.05 7.95
CA LEU A 139 -18.88 -6.19 7.11
C LEU A 139 -17.42 -6.64 7.32
N GLY A 140 -16.52 -5.71 7.67
CA GLY A 140 -15.18 -6.04 8.14
C GLY A 140 -14.17 -6.40 7.04
N ARG A 141 -14.44 -6.05 5.78
CA ARG A 141 -13.58 -6.34 4.61
C ARG A 141 -12.76 -5.12 4.19
N GLN A 142 -12.11 -4.48 5.15
CA GLN A 142 -11.29 -3.29 4.89
C GLN A 142 -10.07 -3.63 4.04
N LYS A 143 -9.58 -2.64 3.29
CA LYS A 143 -8.41 -2.77 2.42
C LYS A 143 -7.34 -1.77 2.81
N GLU A 144 -6.09 -2.18 2.66
CA GLU A 144 -4.94 -1.28 2.70
C GLU A 144 -4.83 -0.52 1.37
N PHE A 145 -4.29 0.70 1.44
CA PHE A 145 -4.14 1.59 0.30
C PHE A 145 -2.68 1.99 0.14
N TYR A 146 -2.08 1.59 -0.98
CA TYR A 146 -0.69 1.87 -1.33
C TYR A 146 -0.63 2.81 -2.54
N GLY A 147 -0.50 4.10 -2.27
CA GLY A 147 -0.45 5.17 -3.26
C GLY A 147 0.81 6.02 -3.13
N GLN A 148 0.98 6.96 -4.05
CA GLN A 148 2.07 7.95 -3.95
C GLN A 148 1.87 8.89 -2.74
N LEU A 149 0.61 9.13 -2.35
CA LEU A 149 0.26 9.94 -1.18
C LEU A 149 -0.31 9.06 -0.08
N LYS A 150 0.19 9.24 1.13
CA LYS A 150 -0.30 8.57 2.34
C LYS A 150 -0.51 9.58 3.45
N ILE A 151 -1.69 9.54 4.08
CA ILE A 151 -1.96 10.36 5.26
C ILE A 151 -1.28 9.70 6.46
N ILE A 152 -0.46 10.47 7.18
CA ILE A 152 0.20 9.99 8.41
C ILE A 152 -0.59 10.52 9.60
N PRO A 153 -1.23 9.64 10.41
CA PRO A 153 -1.92 10.06 11.62
C PRO A 153 -0.99 10.88 12.50
N THR A 154 -1.42 12.07 12.88
CA THR A 154 -0.64 13.04 13.66
C THR A 154 -1.57 13.66 14.69
N GLU A 155 -1.12 13.77 15.94
CA GLU A 155 -1.94 14.33 17.03
C GLU A 155 -2.43 15.75 16.72
N ARG A 156 -1.57 16.58 16.12
CA ARG A 156 -1.85 17.96 15.77
C ARG A 156 -1.27 18.29 14.40
N GLY A 157 -2.09 18.87 13.52
CA GLY A 157 -1.68 19.29 12.19
C GLY A 157 -2.00 18.29 11.08
N LYS A 158 -1.35 18.45 9.93
CA LYS A 158 -1.56 17.62 8.74
C LYS A 158 -0.21 17.12 8.26
N LYS A 159 -0.04 15.80 8.21
CA LYS A 159 1.14 15.16 7.64
C LYS A 159 0.73 14.26 6.48
N VAL A 160 1.30 14.52 5.31
CA VAL A 160 1.10 13.72 4.10
C VAL A 160 2.47 13.25 3.64
N LEU A 161 2.68 11.94 3.66
CA LEU A 161 3.85 11.33 3.04
C LEU A 161 3.66 11.31 1.53
N ARG A 162 4.66 11.80 0.80
CA ARG A 162 4.78 11.65 -0.65
C ARG A 162 5.92 10.69 -0.95
N ILE A 163 5.59 9.58 -1.60
CA ILE A 163 6.55 8.58 -2.04
C ILE A 163 6.98 8.94 -3.48
N PRO A 164 8.28 9.14 -3.74
CA PRO A 164 8.75 9.43 -5.09
C PRO A 164 8.52 8.24 -6.03
N GLY A 165 8.29 8.53 -7.31
CA GLY A 165 8.23 7.51 -8.35
C GLY A 165 9.62 7.09 -8.82
N THR A 166 9.71 6.03 -9.63
CA THR A 166 10.96 5.49 -10.19
C THR A 166 11.78 6.57 -10.90
N ASP A 167 11.19 7.30 -11.85
CA ASP A 167 11.88 8.34 -12.63
C ASP A 167 12.44 9.46 -11.76
N GLU A 168 11.69 9.82 -10.70
CA GLU A 168 12.13 10.83 -9.75
C GLU A 168 13.27 10.33 -8.88
N CYS A 169 13.25 9.07 -8.45
CA CYS A 169 14.35 8.46 -7.71
C CYS A 169 15.63 8.44 -8.56
N LEU A 170 15.52 8.04 -9.83
CA LEU A 170 16.65 8.01 -10.77
C LEU A 170 17.19 9.41 -11.07
N ALA A 171 16.31 10.39 -11.31
CA ALA A 171 16.72 11.78 -11.50
C ALA A 171 17.41 12.35 -10.26
N LEU A 172 17.02 11.93 -9.06
CA LEU A 172 17.68 12.32 -7.82
C LEU A 172 19.07 11.70 -7.71
N LEU A 173 19.24 10.42 -8.06
CA LEU A 173 20.55 9.78 -8.13
C LEU A 173 21.47 10.51 -9.13
N ASP A 174 20.97 10.85 -10.31
CA ASP A 174 21.73 11.60 -11.33
C ASP A 174 22.12 13.00 -10.82
N LYS A 175 21.20 13.71 -10.14
CA LYS A 175 21.46 15.03 -9.54
C LYS A 175 22.63 15.01 -8.56
N TYR A 176 22.81 13.91 -7.82
CA TYR A 176 23.90 13.75 -6.86
C TYR A 176 25.15 13.07 -7.45
N GLY A 177 25.17 12.81 -8.77
CA GLY A 177 26.34 12.26 -9.45
C GLY A 177 26.53 10.75 -9.25
N ALA A 178 25.45 10.00 -9.09
CA ALA A 178 25.52 8.54 -9.07
C ALA A 178 26.02 8.00 -10.41
N ASP A 179 27.06 7.16 -10.37
CA ASP A 179 27.56 6.47 -11.55
C ASP A 179 26.61 5.34 -12.00
N ASP A 180 26.86 4.80 -13.19
CA ASP A 180 26.01 3.74 -13.75
C ASP A 180 26.04 2.45 -12.91
N ARG A 181 27.13 2.21 -12.17
CA ARG A 181 27.25 1.03 -11.31
C ARG A 181 26.31 1.16 -10.10
N LEU A 182 26.29 2.31 -9.46
CA LEU A 182 25.39 2.61 -8.35
C LEU A 182 23.93 2.55 -8.79
N LYS A 183 23.60 3.14 -9.95
CA LYS A 183 22.24 3.07 -10.50
C LYS A 183 21.81 1.64 -10.80
N ARG A 184 22.67 0.81 -11.42
CA ARG A 184 22.35 -0.60 -11.68
C ARG A 184 22.16 -1.39 -10.38
N HIS A 185 23.01 -1.17 -9.38
CA HIS A 185 22.85 -1.78 -8.06
C HIS A 185 21.50 -1.40 -7.43
N SER A 186 21.16 -0.11 -7.37
CA SER A 186 19.88 0.37 -6.84
C SER A 186 18.67 -0.21 -7.58
N ILE A 187 18.73 -0.29 -8.92
CA ILE A 187 17.66 -0.89 -9.74
C ILE A 187 17.53 -2.39 -9.45
N MET A 188 18.65 -3.11 -9.35
CA MET A 188 18.63 -4.54 -9.01
C MET A 188 18.09 -4.76 -7.59
N CYS A 189 18.50 -3.94 -6.62
CA CYS A 189 17.97 -3.97 -5.25
C CYS A 189 16.45 -3.78 -5.24
N SER A 190 15.94 -2.83 -6.04
CA SER A 190 14.49 -2.65 -6.21
C SER A 190 13.80 -3.89 -6.81
N LYS A 191 14.37 -4.51 -7.85
CA LYS A 191 13.83 -5.74 -8.45
C LYS A 191 13.75 -6.87 -7.42
N VAL A 192 14.84 -7.12 -6.68
CA VAL A 192 14.92 -8.14 -5.63
C VAL A 192 13.90 -7.85 -4.53
N ALA A 193 13.84 -6.61 -4.04
CA ALA A 193 12.94 -6.21 -2.97
C ALA A 193 11.46 -6.37 -3.35
N LEU A 194 11.09 -5.98 -4.57
CA LEU A 194 9.74 -6.17 -5.10
C LEU A 194 9.41 -7.65 -5.28
N LYS A 195 10.38 -8.46 -5.74
CA LYS A 195 10.22 -9.92 -5.89
C LYS A 195 10.00 -10.60 -4.53
N MET A 196 10.77 -10.21 -3.51
CA MET A 196 10.59 -10.67 -2.13
C MET A 196 9.21 -10.29 -1.58
N ALA A 197 8.69 -9.12 -1.94
CA ALA A 197 7.40 -8.61 -1.46
C ALA A 197 6.17 -9.18 -2.19
N GLU A 198 6.33 -10.08 -3.17
CA GLU A 198 5.21 -10.56 -3.98
C GLU A 198 4.09 -11.21 -3.16
N ASN A 199 4.46 -12.02 -2.15
CA ASN A 199 3.52 -12.82 -1.36
C ASN A 199 3.29 -12.29 0.07
N CYS A 200 3.64 -11.03 0.36
CA CYS A 200 3.27 -10.37 1.62
C CYS A 200 2.54 -9.04 1.41
N ILE A 201 1.75 -8.66 2.42
CA ILE A 201 1.07 -7.37 2.47
C ILE A 201 2.10 -6.32 2.89
N ALA A 202 2.62 -5.59 1.90
CA ALA A 202 3.62 -4.54 2.08
C ALA A 202 3.42 -3.41 1.04
N ASP A 203 3.86 -2.20 1.38
CA ASP A 203 3.78 -1.05 0.48
C ASP A 203 4.86 -1.11 -0.61
N ARG A 204 4.52 -1.69 -1.76
CA ARG A 204 5.44 -1.88 -2.89
C ARG A 204 6.03 -0.56 -3.41
N LYS A 205 5.28 0.53 -3.37
CA LYS A 205 5.78 1.86 -3.80
C LYS A 205 6.85 2.36 -2.84
N LEU A 206 6.62 2.16 -1.54
CA LEU A 206 7.59 2.52 -0.51
C LEU A 206 8.86 1.67 -0.60
N ILE A 207 8.71 0.36 -0.86
CA ILE A 207 9.83 -0.56 -1.07
C ILE A 207 10.67 -0.15 -2.28
N GLU A 208 10.04 0.11 -3.42
CA GLU A 208 10.73 0.54 -4.65
C GLU A 208 11.50 1.85 -4.43
N ALA A 209 10.85 2.88 -3.90
CA ALA A 209 11.50 4.16 -3.59
C ALA A 209 12.66 3.98 -2.59
N GLY A 210 12.43 3.19 -1.54
CA GLY A 210 13.44 2.87 -0.53
C GLY A 210 14.65 2.17 -1.13
N ALA A 211 14.44 1.14 -1.95
CA ALA A 211 15.51 0.37 -2.59
C ALA A 211 16.26 1.17 -3.66
N LEU A 212 15.59 2.06 -4.41
CA LEU A 212 16.29 2.91 -5.38
C LEU A 212 17.20 3.94 -4.69
N LEU A 213 16.75 4.50 -3.57
CA LEU A 213 17.42 5.62 -2.90
C LEU A 213 18.31 5.21 -1.72
N HIS A 214 18.26 3.96 -1.24
CA HIS A 214 18.95 3.53 -0.01
C HIS A 214 20.43 3.91 0.00
N ASP A 215 21.04 3.88 -1.18
CA ASP A 215 22.48 3.96 -1.38
C ASP A 215 22.96 5.32 -1.90
N ILE A 216 22.07 6.32 -2.00
CA ILE A 216 22.41 7.65 -2.55
C ILE A 216 23.59 8.32 -1.84
N GLY A 217 23.84 8.01 -0.56
CA GLY A 217 24.99 8.51 0.19
C GLY A 217 26.34 8.04 -0.34
N LYS A 218 26.40 6.99 -1.20
CA LYS A 218 27.64 6.55 -1.87
C LYS A 218 28.19 7.58 -2.84
N THR A 219 27.37 8.55 -3.26
CA THR A 219 27.82 9.72 -4.03
C THR A 219 28.74 10.67 -3.25
N VAL A 220 28.72 10.60 -1.92
CA VAL A 220 29.52 11.44 -1.03
C VAL A 220 30.64 10.64 -0.36
N THR A 221 30.38 9.40 0.04
CA THR A 221 31.36 8.56 0.74
C THR A 221 31.18 7.08 0.43
N THR A 222 32.27 6.36 0.27
CA THR A 222 32.26 4.90 0.07
C THR A 222 32.28 4.10 1.38
N GLY A 223 32.43 4.78 2.52
CA GLY A 223 32.53 4.16 3.85
C GLY A 223 31.17 3.81 4.46
N ILE A 224 31.19 3.20 5.65
CA ILE A 224 29.98 2.79 6.39
C ILE A 224 29.02 3.96 6.71
N SER A 225 29.51 5.20 6.66
CA SER A 225 28.71 6.41 6.89
C SER A 225 27.78 6.77 5.72
N HIS A 226 27.86 6.11 4.56
CA HIS A 226 26.99 6.42 3.41
C HIS A 226 25.50 6.32 3.76
N GLY A 227 25.09 5.39 4.63
CA GLY A 227 23.70 5.31 5.08
C GLY A 227 23.23 6.57 5.85
N ALA A 228 24.09 7.13 6.71
CA ALA A 228 23.80 8.37 7.42
C ALA A 228 23.85 9.60 6.49
N GLU A 229 24.74 9.58 5.50
CA GLU A 229 24.86 10.66 4.52
C GLU A 229 23.68 10.68 3.55
N GLY A 230 23.24 9.50 3.07
CA GLY A 230 22.03 9.37 2.27
C GLY A 230 20.79 9.84 3.04
N TYR A 231 20.69 9.52 4.33
CA TYR A 231 19.64 10.06 5.20
C TYR A 231 19.64 11.60 5.19
N ARG A 232 20.80 12.24 5.35
CA ARG A 232 20.91 13.71 5.33
C ARG A 232 20.54 14.31 3.99
N ILE A 233 21.01 13.71 2.89
CA ILE A 233 20.67 14.13 1.52
C ILE A 233 19.15 14.15 1.35
N LEU A 234 18.48 13.03 1.65
CA LEU A 234 17.02 12.94 1.47
C LEU A 234 16.26 13.91 2.38
N ARG A 235 16.71 14.11 3.62
CA ARG A 235 16.12 15.12 4.51
C ARG A 235 16.34 16.56 4.00
N GLY A 236 17.51 16.84 3.42
CA GLY A 236 17.83 18.13 2.79
C GLY A 236 16.97 18.42 1.55
N GLU A 237 16.65 17.39 0.77
CA GLU A 237 15.74 17.45 -0.38
C GLU A 237 14.24 17.53 0.03
N GLY A 238 13.96 17.52 1.33
CA GLY A 238 12.61 17.66 1.87
C GLY A 238 11.79 16.36 1.94
N PHE A 239 12.42 15.19 1.72
CA PHE A 239 11.74 13.90 1.91
C PHE A 239 11.45 13.64 3.38
N ASP A 240 10.32 12.97 3.65
CA ASP A 240 9.95 12.56 5.00
C ASP A 240 10.96 11.57 5.59
N GLU A 241 11.07 11.53 6.92
CA GLU A 241 11.91 10.57 7.63
C GLU A 241 11.60 9.13 7.23
N ILE A 242 10.34 8.79 6.94
CA ILE A 242 9.94 7.46 6.49
C ILE A 242 10.70 7.02 5.21
N ILE A 243 11.01 7.96 4.30
CA ILE A 243 11.82 7.67 3.10
C ILE A 243 13.31 7.70 3.45
N ALA A 244 13.76 8.73 4.18
CA ALA A 244 15.17 8.90 4.49
C ALA A 244 15.78 7.74 5.29
N ARG A 245 14.97 7.06 6.11
CA ARG A 245 15.41 5.92 6.93
C ARG A 245 15.83 4.69 6.15
N PHE A 246 15.38 4.53 4.91
CA PHE A 246 15.91 3.44 4.06
C PHE A 246 17.43 3.57 3.89
N CYS A 247 17.97 4.79 3.84
CA CYS A 247 19.41 5.02 3.84
C CYS A 247 20.05 4.64 5.18
N SER A 248 19.50 5.08 6.31
CA SER A 248 20.15 4.83 7.61
C SER A 248 20.00 3.39 8.11
N THR A 249 19.07 2.60 7.59
CA THR A 249 18.73 1.28 8.15
C THR A 249 19.15 0.09 7.29
N HIS A 250 19.57 0.29 6.04
CA HIS A 250 19.91 -0.83 5.14
C HIS A 250 21.27 -1.47 5.44
N VAL A 251 22.23 -0.73 6.01
CA VAL A 251 23.61 -1.22 6.17
C VAL A 251 23.64 -2.48 7.05
N GLY A 252 23.97 -3.62 6.44
CA GLY A 252 23.93 -4.94 7.07
C GLY A 252 22.50 -5.39 7.38
N ALA A 253 22.25 -5.88 8.59
CA ALA A 253 20.88 -6.10 9.11
C ALA A 253 20.44 -4.97 10.05
N GLY A 254 20.94 -3.77 9.80
CA GLY A 254 20.90 -2.60 10.68
C GLY A 254 21.99 -2.60 11.76
N LEU A 255 22.42 -1.41 12.19
CA LEU A 255 23.53 -1.23 13.13
C LEU A 255 23.03 -1.00 14.56
N LEU A 256 23.58 -1.74 15.54
CA LEU A 256 23.33 -1.44 16.95
C LEU A 256 23.96 -0.10 17.34
N ARG A 257 23.38 0.62 18.31
CA ARG A 257 23.93 1.89 18.83
C ARG A 257 25.40 1.76 19.25
N LYS A 258 25.80 0.63 19.85
CA LYS A 258 27.21 0.35 20.21
C LYS A 258 28.13 0.28 18.98
N THR A 259 27.66 -0.37 17.92
CA THR A 259 28.39 -0.53 16.65
C THR A 259 28.49 0.81 15.93
N ALA A 260 27.38 1.54 15.84
CA ALA A 260 27.34 2.88 15.26
C ALA A 260 28.33 3.85 15.96
N ARG A 261 28.38 3.83 17.29
CA ARG A 261 29.37 4.61 18.08
C ARG A 261 30.81 4.22 17.78
N ARG A 262 31.11 2.92 17.65
CA ARG A 262 32.46 2.43 17.30
C ARG A 262 32.95 2.98 15.96
N PHE A 263 32.04 3.18 15.01
CA PHE A 263 32.32 3.76 13.70
C PHE A 263 32.14 5.28 13.64
N ASN A 264 31.98 5.96 14.78
CA ASN A 264 31.75 7.41 14.87
C ASN A 264 30.56 7.89 14.01
N LEU A 265 29.53 7.06 13.88
CA LEU A 265 28.33 7.42 13.13
C LEU A 265 27.46 8.40 13.93
N PRO A 266 26.71 9.29 13.24
CA PRO A 266 25.75 10.19 13.86
C PRO A 266 24.72 9.47 14.72
N GLU A 267 24.15 10.15 15.71
CA GLU A 267 23.09 9.59 16.55
C GLU A 267 21.77 9.51 15.78
N LEU A 268 21.58 8.39 15.08
CA LEU A 268 20.37 8.01 14.36
C LEU A 268 19.94 6.60 14.78
N ASP A 269 18.72 6.23 14.38
CA ASP A 269 18.24 4.85 14.50
C ASP A 269 18.56 4.09 13.20
N TYR A 270 19.49 3.13 13.31
CA TYR A 270 19.99 2.32 12.20
C TYR A 270 19.34 0.93 12.14
N ILE A 271 18.26 0.70 12.90
CA ILE A 271 17.58 -0.59 12.95
C ILE A 271 16.38 -0.57 12.00
N PRO A 272 16.26 -1.50 11.03
CA PRO A 272 15.05 -1.62 10.22
C PRO A 272 13.89 -2.13 11.08
N ARG A 273 12.78 -1.39 11.10
CA ARG A 273 11.62 -1.65 11.98
C ARG A 273 10.41 -2.15 11.19
N THR A 274 10.06 -1.43 10.14
CA THR A 274 8.93 -1.74 9.26
C THR A 274 9.21 -2.97 8.42
N LEU A 275 8.16 -3.57 7.83
CA LEU A 275 8.35 -4.70 6.92
C LEU A 275 9.10 -4.24 5.67
N GLU A 276 8.79 -3.05 5.17
CA GLU A 276 9.39 -2.43 4.00
C GLU A 276 10.89 -2.16 4.21
N GLU A 277 11.29 -1.53 5.33
CA GLU A 277 12.71 -1.33 5.66
C GLU A 277 13.48 -2.66 5.73
N LYS A 278 12.86 -3.70 6.33
CA LYS A 278 13.46 -5.03 6.45
C LYS A 278 13.67 -5.69 5.09
N ILE A 279 12.68 -5.59 4.19
CA ILE A 279 12.77 -6.14 2.84
C ILE A 279 13.91 -5.48 2.08
N VAL A 280 14.01 -4.14 2.08
CA VAL A 280 15.09 -3.43 1.37
C VAL A 280 16.46 -3.77 1.95
N CYS A 281 16.57 -3.80 3.28
CA CYS A 281 17.81 -4.14 3.99
C CYS A 281 18.32 -5.56 3.67
N ASP A 282 17.41 -6.55 3.64
CA ASP A 282 17.78 -7.93 3.28
C ASP A 282 18.03 -8.08 1.77
N SER A 283 17.33 -7.30 0.92
CA SER A 283 17.57 -7.28 -0.53
C SER A 283 18.98 -6.81 -0.87
N ASP A 284 19.45 -5.72 -0.24
CA ASP A 284 20.82 -5.24 -0.38
C ASP A 284 21.85 -6.26 0.12
N THR A 285 21.55 -6.94 1.23
CA THR A 285 22.39 -8.02 1.78
C THR A 285 22.60 -9.18 0.79
N LEU A 286 21.62 -9.43 -0.08
CA LEU A 286 21.66 -10.49 -1.09
C LEU A 286 22.30 -10.04 -2.42
N LEU A 287 22.96 -8.87 -2.46
CA LEU A 287 23.61 -8.34 -3.66
C LEU A 287 25.13 -8.19 -3.50
N LYS A 288 25.86 -8.58 -4.55
CA LYS A 288 27.26 -8.21 -4.77
C LYS A 288 27.36 -7.36 -6.03
N GLY A 289 27.40 -6.04 -5.86
CA GLY A 289 27.17 -5.14 -6.99
C GLY A 289 25.73 -5.27 -7.45
N ASP A 290 25.51 -5.56 -8.72
CA ASP A 290 24.20 -5.78 -9.33
C ASP A 290 23.86 -7.27 -9.54
N THR A 291 24.55 -8.18 -8.85
CA THR A 291 24.33 -9.64 -8.93
C THR A 291 23.73 -10.19 -7.64
N VAL A 292 22.65 -10.95 -7.74
CA VAL A 292 22.02 -11.69 -6.64
C VAL A 292 22.89 -12.88 -6.24
N VAL A 293 23.15 -13.03 -4.94
CA VAL A 293 23.94 -14.11 -4.34
C VAL A 293 23.17 -14.84 -3.24
N GLU A 294 23.64 -16.03 -2.89
CA GLU A 294 23.13 -16.75 -1.71
C GLU A 294 23.59 -16.08 -0.42
N LEU A 295 22.75 -16.13 0.63
CA LEU A 295 23.09 -15.52 1.93
C LEU A 295 24.43 -16.02 2.49
N ASN A 296 24.76 -17.30 2.26
CA ASN A 296 26.01 -17.91 2.71
C ASN A 296 27.24 -17.18 2.14
N GLU A 297 27.17 -16.69 0.90
CA GLU A 297 28.28 -15.94 0.29
C GLU A 297 28.49 -14.58 0.97
N THR A 298 27.41 -13.91 1.36
CA THR A 298 27.49 -12.65 2.13
C THR A 298 28.02 -12.94 3.54
N ILE A 299 27.61 -14.03 4.17
CA ILE A 299 28.13 -14.47 5.48
C ILE A 299 29.64 -14.71 5.44
N GLU A 300 30.15 -15.34 4.38
CA GLU A 300 31.60 -15.54 4.20
C GLU A 300 32.36 -14.21 4.08
N ASP A 301 31.81 -13.22 3.40
CA ASP A 301 32.41 -11.89 3.31
C ASP A 301 32.42 -11.18 4.67
N TYR A 302 31.37 -11.34 5.49
CA TYR A 302 31.34 -10.85 6.86
C TYR A 302 32.39 -11.51 7.74
N ARG A 303 32.64 -12.82 7.57
CA ARG A 303 33.71 -13.53 8.29
C ARG A 303 35.10 -13.00 7.91
N LYS A 304 35.35 -12.74 6.62
CA LYS A 304 36.62 -12.17 6.12
C LYS A 304 36.87 -10.75 6.62
N LYS A 305 35.81 -9.97 6.87
CA LYS A 305 35.87 -8.59 7.39
C LYS A 305 35.87 -8.49 8.92
N GLU A 306 35.97 -9.61 9.64
CA GLU A 306 35.91 -9.66 11.11
C GLU A 306 34.61 -9.08 11.71
N LEU A 307 33.48 -9.29 11.01
CA LEU A 307 32.14 -8.85 11.42
C LEU A 307 31.27 -10.01 11.93
N GLN A 308 31.88 -11.03 12.54
CA GLN A 308 31.17 -12.25 12.93
C GLN A 308 30.04 -11.98 13.93
N SER A 309 30.15 -10.92 14.75
CA SER A 309 29.11 -10.53 15.72
C SER A 309 27.78 -10.10 15.06
N GLU A 310 27.78 -9.73 13.78
CA GLU A 310 26.60 -9.25 13.07
C GLU A 310 25.87 -10.39 12.32
N ILE A 311 26.53 -11.51 12.02
CA ILE A 311 25.98 -12.65 11.27
C ILE A 311 24.64 -13.16 11.82
N PRO A 312 24.47 -13.38 13.15
CA PRO A 312 23.20 -13.87 13.68
C PRO A 312 22.01 -12.94 13.42
N ARG A 313 22.25 -11.65 13.16
CA ARG A 313 21.18 -10.72 12.79
C ARG A 313 20.76 -10.87 11.34
N LEU A 314 21.72 -11.03 10.43
CA LEU A 314 21.45 -11.28 9.00
C LEU A 314 20.61 -12.54 8.85
N GLU A 315 21.03 -13.65 9.47
CA GLU A 315 20.31 -14.93 9.40
C GLU A 315 18.89 -14.84 9.95
N ARG A 316 18.71 -14.13 11.08
CA ARG A 316 17.38 -13.92 11.68
C ARG A 316 16.48 -13.06 10.81
N LEU A 317 17.01 -11.98 10.22
CA LEU A 317 16.26 -11.10 9.34
C LEU A 317 15.81 -11.86 8.09
N HIS A 318 16.75 -12.53 7.42
CA HIS A 318 16.48 -13.31 6.22
C HIS A 318 15.46 -14.43 6.48
N SER A 319 15.66 -15.21 7.55
CA SER A 319 14.73 -16.27 7.95
C SER A 319 13.33 -15.76 8.29
N TYR A 320 13.25 -14.58 8.91
CA TYR A 320 11.98 -13.92 9.20
C TYR A 320 11.26 -13.54 7.90
N LEU A 321 11.96 -12.96 6.93
CA LEU A 321 11.38 -12.53 5.66
C LEU A 321 11.00 -13.71 4.76
N MET A 322 11.81 -14.77 4.68
CA MET A 322 11.43 -15.98 3.95
C MET A 322 10.11 -16.57 4.47
N LYS A 323 9.90 -16.57 5.80
CA LYS A 323 8.64 -17.03 6.39
C LYS A 323 7.50 -16.05 6.16
N ARG A 324 7.75 -14.75 6.38
CA ARG A 324 6.71 -13.71 6.37
C ARG A 324 6.21 -13.38 4.96
N CYS A 325 7.12 -13.42 3.99
CA CYS A 325 6.90 -13.06 2.60
C CYS A 325 6.97 -14.24 1.63
N ASN A 326 7.26 -15.45 2.12
CA ASN A 326 7.11 -16.70 1.36
C ASN A 326 7.74 -16.65 -0.04
N PHE A 327 8.96 -16.12 -0.14
CA PHE A 327 9.75 -16.12 -1.37
C PHE A 327 10.78 -17.25 -1.34
N ARG A 328 11.29 -17.65 -2.51
CA ARG A 328 12.33 -18.67 -2.64
C ARG A 328 13.59 -18.04 -3.23
N MET A 329 14.76 -18.43 -2.71
CA MET A 329 16.04 -17.93 -3.22
C MET A 329 16.25 -18.19 -4.71
N ARG A 330 15.78 -19.33 -5.22
CA ARG A 330 15.82 -19.63 -6.66
C ARG A 330 15.17 -18.54 -7.52
N ASP A 331 14.00 -18.05 -7.08
CA ASP A 331 13.24 -17.03 -7.82
C ASP A 331 13.99 -15.68 -7.83
N LEU A 332 14.81 -15.40 -6.80
CA LEU A 332 15.66 -14.21 -6.76
C LEU A 332 16.90 -14.38 -7.65
N LEU A 333 17.54 -15.55 -7.63
CA LEU A 333 18.71 -15.84 -8.47
C LEU A 333 18.41 -15.78 -9.97
N GLU A 334 17.18 -16.11 -10.38
CA GLU A 334 16.73 -15.99 -11.77
C GLU A 334 16.81 -14.55 -12.31
N LEU A 335 16.77 -13.54 -11.44
CA LEU A 335 16.90 -12.13 -11.81
C LEU A 335 18.29 -11.79 -12.38
N ASN A 336 19.30 -12.62 -12.16
CA ASN A 336 20.62 -12.44 -12.77
C ASN A 336 20.65 -12.67 -14.29
N ASN A 337 19.61 -13.34 -14.83
CA ASN A 337 19.56 -13.76 -16.23
C ASN A 337 18.77 -12.81 -17.14
N GLY A 338 18.27 -11.68 -16.63
CA GLY A 338 17.44 -10.73 -17.37
C GLY A 338 17.74 -9.28 -17.03
#